data_AF-A0A5S5CPS6-F1
#
_entry.id   AF-A0A5S5CPS6-F1
#
_cell.length_a   1.000
_cell.length_b   1.000
_cell.length_c   1.000
_cell.angle_alpha   90.00
_cell.angle_beta   90.00
_cell.angle_gamma   90.00
#
_symmetry.space_group_name_H-M   'P 1'
#
loop_
_entity.id
_entity.type
_entity.pdbx_description
1 polymer ?
#
loop_
_entity_poly.entity_id
_entity_poly.type
_entity_poly.pdbx_seq_one_letter_code
_entity_poly.pdbx_strand_id
1 'polypeptide(L)'
;MTAPARGKLVVVRVQVARNCFVATVPMLRAAAELLAENLLGEIAQAGDSPRLVPLDTGDVGPCWLRARSILTVEVIAPDDFLGDFIGRGDPS
;
A
#
# COMPACT_ATOMS: atom_id res chain seq x y z
N MET A 1 -4.02 33.34 -9.40
CA MET A 1 -4.41 32.26 -8.46
C MET A 1 -4.40 30.95 -9.23
N THR A 2 -3.33 30.17 -9.09
CA THR A 2 -3.18 28.88 -9.77
C THR A 2 -4.04 27.86 -9.02
N ALA A 3 -4.98 27.20 -9.72
CA ALA A 3 -5.74 26.11 -9.13
C ALA A 3 -4.77 25.06 -8.56
N PRO A 4 -5.03 24.47 -7.38
CA PRO A 4 -4.19 23.40 -6.87
C PRO A 4 -4.16 22.29 -7.93
N ALA A 5 -2.96 21.90 -8.37
CA ALA A 5 -2.79 20.78 -9.27
C ALA A 5 -3.60 19.62 -8.69
N ARG A 6 -4.60 19.14 -9.43
CA ARG A 6 -5.42 17.99 -9.03
C ARG A 6 -4.48 16.78 -8.97
N GLY A 7 -3.86 16.56 -7.82
CA GLY A 7 -2.99 15.43 -7.59
C GLY A 7 -3.81 14.16 -7.75
N LYS A 8 -3.33 13.21 -8.57
CA LYS A 8 -3.99 11.91 -8.70
C LYS A 8 -3.96 11.23 -7.33
N LEU A 9 -5.13 10.77 -6.89
CA LEU A 9 -5.24 9.94 -5.70
C LEU A 9 -4.77 8.53 -6.04
N VAL A 10 -4.02 7.93 -5.13
CA VAL A 10 -3.45 6.58 -5.23
C VAL A 10 -3.53 5.91 -3.86
N VAL A 11 -3.26 4.61 -3.81
CA VAL A 11 -3.15 3.87 -2.55
C VAL A 11 -1.79 3.19 -2.44
N VAL A 12 -1.38 2.88 -1.22
CA VAL A 12 -0.24 1.98 -0.97
C VAL A 12 -0.80 0.58 -0.72
N ARG A 13 -0.47 -0.38 -1.58
CA ARG A 13 -0.79 -1.81 -1.44
C ARG A 13 0.40 -2.52 -0.81
N VAL A 14 0.14 -3.28 0.24
CA VAL A 14 1.14 -4.06 0.97
C VAL A 14 0.74 -5.53 0.93
N GLN A 15 1.63 -6.40 0.44
CA GLN A 15 1.42 -7.85 0.47
C GLN A 15 2.06 -8.42 1.74
N VAL A 16 1.27 -9.09 2.59
CA VAL A 16 1.74 -9.65 3.88
C VAL A 16 1.80 -11.19 3.90
N ALA A 17 1.23 -11.82 2.88
CA ALA A 17 1.37 -13.25 2.57
C ALA A 17 1.08 -13.45 1.08
N ARG A 18 1.35 -14.64 0.53
CA ARG A 18 1.22 -14.92 -0.91
C ARG A 18 -0.11 -14.44 -1.51
N ASN A 19 -1.22 -14.54 -0.77
CA ASN A 19 -2.56 -14.14 -1.22
C ASN A 19 -3.25 -13.16 -0.26
N CYS A 20 -2.48 -12.40 0.54
CA CYS A 20 -3.03 -11.45 1.51
C CYS A 20 -2.46 -10.07 1.27
N PHE A 21 -3.35 -9.13 0.92
CA PHE A 21 -3.03 -7.75 0.62
C PHE A 21 -3.79 -6.82 1.55
N VAL A 22 -3.16 -5.72 1.93
CA VAL A 22 -3.75 -4.63 2.69
C VAL A 22 -3.49 -3.34 1.92
N ALA A 23 -4.48 -2.48 1.79
CA ALA A 23 -4.34 -1.20 1.10
C ALA A 23 -4.72 -0.04 2.03
N THR A 24 -4.08 1.10 1.82
CA THR A 24 -4.43 2.34 2.51
C THR A 24 -5.71 2.96 1.96
N VAL A 25 -6.26 3.94 2.67
CA VAL A 25 -7.19 4.91 2.07
C VAL A 25 -6.54 5.64 0.89
N PRO A 26 -7.33 6.08 -0.12
CA PRO A 26 -6.83 6.93 -1.20
C PRO A 26 -6.21 8.23 -0.67
N MET A 27 -4.99 8.53 -1.12
CA MET A 27 -4.25 9.73 -0.74
C MET A 27 -3.51 10.33 -1.94
N LEU A 28 -3.01 11.55 -1.79
CA LEU A 28 -2.20 12.19 -2.83
C LEU A 28 -0.96 11.36 -3.13
N ARG A 29 -0.59 11.24 -4.42
CA ARG A 29 0.58 10.47 -4.85
C ARG A 29 1.86 10.74 -4.06
N ALA A 30 2.19 12.01 -3.83
CA ALA A 30 3.38 12.37 -3.06
C ALA A 30 3.34 11.84 -1.61
N ALA A 31 2.16 11.80 -0.98
CA ALA A 31 1.98 11.24 0.36
C ALA A 31 2.11 9.70 0.34
N ALA A 32 1.59 9.04 -0.70
CA ALA A 32 1.72 7.60 -0.87
C ALA A 32 3.16 7.15 -1.13
N GLU A 33 3.90 7.90 -1.97
CA GLU A 33 5.33 7.66 -2.23
C GLU A 33 6.15 7.79 -0.95
N LEU A 34 5.94 8.87 -0.19
CA LEU A 34 6.60 9.06 1.11
C LEU A 34 6.25 7.96 2.11
N LEU A 35 4.98 7.54 2.17
CA LEU A 35 4.56 6.43 3.02
C LEU A 35 5.24 5.13 2.61
N ALA A 36 5.31 4.82 1.31
CA ALA A 36 5.97 3.63 0.81
C ALA A 36 7.47 3.62 1.13
N GLU A 37 8.17 4.75 0.96
CA GLU A 37 9.57 4.90 1.35
C GLU A 37 9.78 4.65 2.85
N ASN A 38 8.92 5.21 3.70
CA ASN A 38 8.99 5.00 5.14
C ASN A 38 8.76 3.51 5.49
N LEU A 39 7.77 2.86 4.89
CA LEU A 39 7.51 1.42 5.09
C LEU A 39 8.74 0.59 4.70
N LEU A 40 9.35 0.86 3.54
CA LEU A 40 10.55 0.16 3.08
C LEU A 40 11.74 0.38 4.04
N GLY A 41 11.91 1.59 4.56
CA GLY A 41 12.90 1.91 5.57
C GLY A 41 12.68 1.15 6.89
N GLU A 42 11.44 1.08 7.37
CA GLU A 42 11.06 0.32 8.56
C GLU A 42 11.28 -1.18 8.38
N ILE A 43 10.97 -1.73 7.21
CA ILE A 43 11.22 -3.13 6.85
C ILE A 43 12.72 -3.43 6.83
N ALA A 44 13.52 -2.58 6.18
CA ALA A 44 14.97 -2.74 6.12
C ALA A 44 15.61 -2.66 7.51
N GLN A 45 15.14 -1.75 8.36
CA GLN A 45 15.63 -1.62 9.74
C GLN A 45 15.19 -2.77 10.66
N ALA A 46 14.01 -3.35 10.43
CA ALA A 46 13.51 -4.43 11.28
C ALA A 46 14.39 -5.68 11.19
N GLY A 47 14.90 -6.01 10.00
CA GLY A 47 15.62 -7.27 9.77
C GLY A 47 14.81 -8.46 10.31
N ASP A 48 15.40 -9.23 11.22
CA ASP A 48 14.74 -10.37 11.88
C ASP A 48 13.88 -9.99 13.11
N SER A 49 14.00 -8.75 13.58
CA SER A 49 13.32 -8.29 14.79
C SER A 49 11.82 -8.08 14.55
N PRO A 50 10.95 -8.47 15.49
CA PRO A 50 9.51 -8.26 15.37
C PRO A 50 9.16 -6.78 15.58
N ARG A 51 9.19 -5.98 14.51
CA ARG A 51 8.73 -4.58 14.48
C ARG A 51 7.32 -4.50 13.89
N LEU A 52 6.45 -3.72 14.53
CA LEU A 52 5.12 -3.42 14.04
C LEU A 52 5.12 -2.07 13.34
N VAL A 53 4.53 -2.01 12.16
CA VAL A 53 4.42 -0.80 11.34
C VAL A 53 2.94 -0.47 11.15
N PRO A 54 2.50 0.76 11.45
CA PRO A 54 1.11 1.14 11.29
C PRO A 54 0.77 1.37 9.82
N LEU A 55 -0.42 0.94 9.41
CA LEU A 55 -1.00 1.24 8.11
C LEU A 55 -2.47 1.60 8.27
N ASP A 56 -2.85 2.80 7.84
CA ASP A 56 -4.24 3.27 7.94
C ASP A 56 -5.08 2.72 6.79
N THR A 57 -6.06 1.88 7.13
CA THR A 57 -6.95 1.19 6.19
C THR A 57 -8.33 1.84 6.11
N GLY A 58 -8.56 2.96 6.80
CA GLY A 58 -9.82 3.70 6.76
C GLY A 58 -10.84 3.13 7.74
N ASP A 59 -11.90 2.48 7.23
CA ASP A 59 -13.10 2.09 7.99
C ASP A 59 -12.82 1.09 9.13
N VAL A 60 -11.69 0.37 9.05
CA VAL A 60 -11.26 -0.60 10.07
C VAL A 60 -10.26 0.02 11.06
N GLY A 61 -9.88 1.29 10.85
CA GLY A 61 -8.84 1.99 11.59
C GLY A 61 -7.41 1.57 11.20
N PRO A 62 -6.41 2.03 11.96
CA PRO A 62 -5.03 1.65 11.73
C PRO A 62 -4.82 0.17 12.05
N CYS A 63 -4.27 -0.57 11.08
CA CYS A 63 -3.80 -1.93 11.28
C CYS A 63 -2.30 -1.92 11.56
N TRP A 64 -1.82 -2.94 12.28
CA TRP A 64 -0.41 -3.11 12.60
C TRP A 64 0.15 -4.30 11.85
N LEU A 65 1.09 -4.03 10.93
CA LEU A 65 1.74 -5.05 10.12
C LEU A 65 3.08 -5.41 10.74
N ARG A 66 3.40 -6.71 10.80
CA ARG A 66 4.75 -7.15 11.15
C ARG A 66 5.67 -6.89 9.96
N ALA A 67 6.68 -6.05 10.14
CA ALA A 67 7.60 -5.65 9.08
C ALA A 67 8.18 -6.84 8.30
N ARG A 68 8.64 -7.88 9.01
CA ARG A 68 9.19 -9.12 8.42
C ARG A 68 8.20 -9.97 7.60
N SER A 69 6.90 -9.73 7.76
CA SER A 69 5.86 -10.44 7.01
C SER A 69 5.51 -9.72 5.71
N ILE A 70 5.97 -8.49 5.52
CA ILE A 70 5.73 -7.73 4.30
C ILE A 70 6.62 -8.27 3.19
N LEU A 71 5.99 -8.71 2.10
CA LEU A 71 6.64 -9.23 0.90
C LEU A 71 6.88 -8.11 -0.11
N THR A 72 5.90 -7.23 -0.30
CA THR A 72 5.96 -6.13 -1.27
C THR A 72 5.22 -4.90 -0.76
N VAL A 73 5.63 -3.73 -1.25
CA VAL A 73 4.98 -2.43 -1.05
C VAL A 73 4.89 -1.74 -2.40
N GLU A 74 3.69 -1.37 -2.83
CA GLU A 74 3.41 -0.83 -4.16
C GLU A 74 2.54 0.42 -4.07
N VAL A 75 2.84 1.45 -4.87
CA VAL A 75 1.97 2.63 -5.03
C VAL A 75 1.16 2.45 -6.31
N ILE A 76 -0.16 2.34 -6.18
CA ILE A 76 -1.04 1.90 -7.27
C ILE A 76 -2.14 2.94 -7.48
N ALA A 77 -2.40 3.28 -8.75
CA ALA A 77 -3.55 4.12 -9.07
C ALA A 77 -4.86 3.33 -8.90
N PRO A 78 -5.97 3.94 -8.46
CA PRO A 78 -7.24 3.25 -8.27
C PRO A 78 -7.77 2.59 -9.55
N ASP A 79 -7.40 3.13 -10.72
CA ASP A 79 -7.81 2.58 -12.02
C ASP A 79 -7.07 1.25 -12.34
N ASP A 80 -5.89 1.03 -11.77
CA ASP A 80 -5.11 -0.20 -11.93
C ASP A 80 -5.63 -1.34 -11.01
N PHE A 81 -6.42 -1.01 -9.97
CA PHE A 81 -7.02 -1.99 -9.05
C PHE A 81 -7.99 -2.96 -9.76
N LEU A 82 -8.69 -2.49 -10.80
CA LEU A 82 -9.66 -3.29 -11.55
C LEU A 82 -9.01 -4.27 -12.52
N GLY A 83 -7.83 -3.95 -13.06
CA GLY A 83 -7.10 -4.81 -13.99
C GLY A 83 -6.60 -6.10 -13.33
N ASP A 84 -6.09 -5.99 -12.10
CA ASP A 84 -5.53 -7.12 -11.34
C ASP A 84 -6.61 -8.05 -10.75
N PHE A 85 -7.80 -7.52 -10.43
CA PHE A 85 -8.91 -8.33 -9.87
C PHE A 85 -9.72 -9.08 -10.93
N ILE A 86 -9.78 -8.55 -12.16
CA ILE A 86 -10.59 -9.14 -13.25
C ILE A 86 -9.72 -10.00 -14.21
N GLY A 87 -8.39 -9.82 -14.22
CA GLY A 87 -7.47 -10.51 -15.14
C GLY A 87 -7.15 -11.99 -14.86
N ARG A 88 -7.80 -12.64 -13.89
CA ARG A 88 -7.72 -14.11 -13.68
C ARG A 88 -9.09 -14.80 -13.82
N GLY A 89 -9.95 -14.26 -14.67
CA GLY A 89 -11.03 -15.03 -15.28
C GLY A 89 -10.46 -15.93 -16.37
N ASP A 90 -10.32 -17.21 -16.03
CA ASP A 90 -9.99 -18.34 -16.91
C ASP A 90 -10.61 -18.22 -18.32
N PRO A 91 -9.84 -18.10 -19.42
CA PRO A 91 -10.35 -18.33 -20.75
C PRO A 91 -10.23 -19.84 -21.03
N SER A 92 -11.25 -20.59 -20.63
CA SER A 92 -11.51 -21.93 -21.16
C SER A 92 -11.76 -21.88 -22.66
#